data_AF-S4P7A7-F1
#
_entry.id   AF-S4P7A7-F1
#
_cell.length_a   1.000
_cell.length_b   1.000
_cell.length_c   1.000
_cell.angle_alpha   90.00
_cell.angle_beta   90.00
_cell.angle_gamma   90.00
#
_symmetry.space_group_name_H-M   'P 1'
#
loop_
_entity.id
_entity.type
_entity.pdbx_description
1 polymer ?
#
loop_
_entity_poly.entity_id
_entity_poly.type
_entity_poly.pdbx_seq_one_letter_code
_entity_poly.pdbx_strand_id
1 'polypeptide(L)'
;MAEGNITCEFYFRDAVQNRKILFDTAIACAKNGKVLFILPEELNELPQLSQDLNQVDRHYLKMIIFLYAPNSKSLLEGVASLPNWQNIPSTIILDDLSAYCNNNKFQNACGVAALLTDTAYACSRSLKSTCRVFISVEQNVLSERNCKTLQELYEISDVE
;
A
#
# COMPACT_ATOMS: atom_id res chain seq x y z
N MET A 1 2.22 -4.21 -26.22
CA MET A 1 2.96 -4.39 -24.95
C MET A 1 1.92 -4.63 -23.88
N ALA A 2 2.11 -5.53 -22.91
CA ALA A 2 1.09 -5.71 -21.86
C ALA A 2 0.99 -4.42 -21.04
N GLU A 3 -0.18 -3.80 -21.06
CA GLU A 3 -0.50 -2.63 -20.24
C GLU A 3 -0.61 -3.06 -18.77
N GLY A 4 0.03 -2.30 -17.90
CA GLY A 4 -0.06 -2.52 -16.46
C GLY A 4 -1.35 -1.89 -15.94
N ASN A 5 -2.13 -2.64 -15.17
CA ASN A 5 -3.33 -2.12 -14.53
C ASN A 5 -3.08 -1.92 -13.03
N ILE A 6 -3.68 -0.89 -12.45
CA ILE A 6 -3.57 -0.60 -11.02
C ILE A 6 -4.94 -0.24 -10.44
N THR A 7 -5.11 -0.49 -9.14
CA THR A 7 -6.24 0.04 -8.37
C THR A 7 -5.72 0.68 -7.11
N CYS A 8 -6.19 1.87 -6.74
CA CYS A 8 -5.73 2.58 -5.55
C CYS A 8 -6.91 2.92 -4.64
N GLU A 9 -6.84 2.50 -3.38
CA GLU A 9 -7.90 2.72 -2.38
C GLU A 9 -7.34 3.43 -1.14
N PHE A 10 -8.09 4.40 -0.63
CA PHE A 10 -7.73 5.19 0.55
C PHE A 10 -8.67 4.91 1.72
N TYR A 11 -8.13 4.75 2.93
CA TYR A 11 -8.91 4.52 4.17
C TYR A 11 -8.78 5.70 5.13
N PHE A 12 -9.91 6.29 5.52
CA PHE A 12 -10.01 7.55 6.29
C PHE A 12 -10.51 7.39 7.74
N ARG A 13 -10.19 6.27 8.40
CA ARG A 13 -10.56 6.04 9.81
C ARG A 13 -9.42 6.46 10.75
N ASP A 14 -9.58 6.23 12.06
CA ASP A 14 -8.45 6.35 12.98
C ASP A 14 -7.35 5.33 12.65
N ALA A 15 -6.12 5.65 13.05
CA ALA A 15 -4.93 4.86 12.73
C ALA A 15 -5.05 3.39 13.19
N VAL A 16 -5.65 3.14 14.35
CA VAL A 16 -5.79 1.78 14.91
C VAL A 16 -6.79 0.95 14.09
N GLN A 17 -7.95 1.53 13.77
CA GLN A 17 -8.94 0.88 12.92
C GLN A 17 -8.41 0.65 11.50
N ASN A 18 -7.74 1.64 10.92
CA ASN A 18 -7.13 1.50 9.59
C ASN A 18 -6.12 0.37 9.58
N ARG A 19 -5.20 0.32 10.55
CA ARG A 19 -4.18 -0.74 10.62
C ARG A 19 -4.80 -2.13 10.67
N LYS A 20 -5.85 -2.33 11.48
CA LYS A 20 -6.59 -3.59 11.53
C LYS A 20 -7.16 -3.98 10.16
N ILE A 21 -7.88 -3.05 9.52
CA ILE A 21 -8.51 -3.28 8.20
C ILE A 21 -7.45 -3.56 7.13
N LEU A 22 -6.36 -2.79 7.13
CA LEU A 22 -5.25 -2.98 6.20
C LEU A 22 -4.60 -4.34 6.39
N PHE A 23 -4.44 -4.80 7.63
CA PHE A 23 -3.85 -6.11 7.90
C PHE A 23 -4.77 -7.27 7.48
N ASP A 24 -6.08 -7.17 7.73
CA ASP A 24 -7.07 -8.11 7.18
C ASP A 24 -7.04 -8.11 5.63
N THR A 25 -6.90 -6.93 5.03
CA THR A 25 -6.78 -6.75 3.56
C THR A 25 -5.51 -7.39 3.02
N ALA A 26 -4.39 -7.29 3.75
CA ALA A 26 -3.14 -7.94 3.41
C ALA A 26 -3.29 -9.46 3.35
N ILE A 27 -3.96 -10.06 4.32
CA ILE A 27 -4.21 -11.52 4.35
C ILE A 27 -5.14 -11.93 3.20
N ALA A 28 -6.18 -11.14 2.91
CA ALA A 28 -7.06 -11.41 1.78
C ALA A 28 -6.32 -11.34 0.44
N CYS A 29 -5.45 -10.33 0.26
CA CYS A 29 -4.64 -10.16 -0.94
C CYS A 29 -3.53 -11.21 -1.08
N ALA A 30 -2.98 -11.69 0.03
CA ALA A 30 -1.96 -12.74 0.09
C ALA A 30 -2.40 -14.06 -0.56
N LYS A 31 -3.72 -14.27 -0.72
CA LYS A 31 -4.28 -15.41 -1.46
C LYS A 31 -3.97 -15.36 -2.96
N ASN A 32 -3.74 -14.17 -3.50
CA ASN A 32 -3.56 -13.93 -4.94
C ASN A 32 -2.11 -13.57 -5.31
N GLY A 33 -1.21 -13.41 -4.34
CA GLY A 33 0.19 -13.08 -4.59
C GLY A 33 0.88 -12.46 -3.38
N LYS A 34 2.08 -11.92 -3.61
CA LYS A 34 2.88 -11.29 -2.55
C LYS A 34 2.32 -9.91 -2.21
N VAL A 35 2.34 -9.58 -0.92
CA VAL A 35 1.88 -8.28 -0.42
C VAL A 35 3.07 -7.57 0.20
N LEU A 36 3.34 -6.34 -0.23
CA LEU A 36 4.26 -5.43 0.44
C LEU A 36 3.47 -4.59 1.43
N PHE A 37 3.74 -4.77 2.72
CA PHE A 37 3.12 -4.02 3.80
C PHE A 37 4.14 -3.05 4.38
N ILE A 38 3.90 -1.76 4.20
CA ILE A 38 4.81 -0.68 4.55
C ILE A 38 4.31 -0.03 5.85
N LEU A 39 5.19 0.09 6.85
CA LEU A 39 4.90 0.76 8.11
C LEU A 39 6.00 1.76 8.47
N PRO A 40 5.69 2.85 9.19
CA PRO A 40 6.70 3.76 9.70
C PRO A 40 7.56 3.14 10.81
N GLU A 41 7.00 2.21 11.58
CA GLU A 41 7.64 1.61 12.75
C GLU A 41 7.47 0.10 12.77
N GLU A 42 8.39 -0.59 13.45
CA GLU A 42 8.29 -2.03 13.68
C GLU A 42 7.08 -2.39 14.55
N LEU A 43 6.42 -3.49 14.20
CA LEU A 43 5.31 -4.00 14.98
C LEU A 43 5.82 -4.75 16.21
N ASN A 44 5.53 -4.23 17.40
CA ASN A 44 5.75 -4.96 18.65
C ASN A 44 4.87 -6.22 18.72
N GLU A 45 3.65 -6.12 18.21
CA GLU A 45 2.67 -7.21 18.14
C GLU A 45 1.90 -7.13 16.81
N LEU A 46 1.44 -8.27 16.30
CA LEU A 46 0.60 -8.28 15.11
C LEU A 46 -0.75 -7.59 15.40
N PRO A 47 -1.29 -6.79 14.47
CA PRO A 47 -2.61 -6.19 14.62
C PRO A 47 -3.67 -7.26 14.91
N GLN A 48 -4.61 -6.95 15.81
CA GLN A 48 -5.74 -7.85 16.09
C GLN A 48 -6.53 -8.08 14.82
N LEU A 49 -6.54 -9.31 14.33
CA LEU A 49 -7.31 -9.71 13.15
C LEU A 49 -8.81 -9.76 13.45
N SER A 50 -9.62 -9.62 12.40
CA SER A 50 -11.08 -9.88 12.51
C SER A 50 -11.41 -11.37 12.62
N GLN A 51 -10.49 -12.24 12.20
CA GLN A 51 -10.57 -13.69 12.32
C GLN A 51 -9.50 -14.18 13.30
N ASP A 52 -9.75 -15.29 13.99
CA ASP A 52 -8.72 -15.92 14.82
C ASP A 52 -7.49 -16.25 13.96
N LEU A 53 -6.30 -15.84 14.43
CA LEU A 53 -5.01 -16.18 13.79
C LEU A 53 -4.86 -17.69 13.54
N ASN A 54 -5.47 -18.52 14.39
CA ASN A 54 -5.47 -19.98 14.27
C ASN A 54 -6.26 -20.49 13.03
N GLN A 55 -7.14 -19.67 12.48
CA GLN A 55 -7.92 -19.97 11.28
C GLN A 55 -7.27 -19.42 10.00
N VAL A 56 -6.28 -18.54 10.14
CA VAL A 56 -5.52 -18.02 8.99
C VAL A 56 -4.45 -19.02 8.61
N ASP A 57 -4.46 -19.44 7.34
CA ASP A 57 -3.39 -20.28 6.81
C ASP A 57 -2.06 -19.53 6.90
N ARG A 58 -1.10 -20.13 7.62
CA ARG A 58 0.26 -19.61 7.80
C ARG A 58 0.98 -19.38 6.48
N HIS A 59 0.56 -20.06 5.41
CA HIS A 59 1.06 -19.81 4.06
C HIS A 59 0.79 -18.37 3.63
N TYR A 60 -0.40 -17.81 3.86
CA TYR A 60 -0.73 -16.44 3.48
C TYR A 60 0.07 -15.41 4.27
N LEU A 61 0.35 -15.67 5.55
CA LEU A 61 1.22 -14.79 6.35
C LEU A 61 2.63 -14.71 5.76
N LYS A 62 3.18 -15.81 5.21
CA LYS A 62 4.48 -15.82 4.53
C LYS A 62 4.48 -15.10 3.18
N MET A 63 3.32 -14.71 2.66
CA MET A 63 3.21 -13.92 1.45
C MET A 63 3.26 -12.42 1.72
N ILE A 64 3.16 -12.01 2.98
CA ILE A 64 3.26 -10.61 3.39
C ILE A 64 4.73 -10.29 3.72
N ILE A 65 5.27 -9.30 3.04
CA ILE A 65 6.62 -8.76 3.24
C ILE A 65 6.47 -7.41 3.93
N PHE A 66 7.09 -7.26 5.09
CA PHE A 66 7.08 -6.00 5.82
C PHE A 66 8.26 -5.12 5.40
N LEU A 67 7.97 -3.86 5.10
CA LEU A 67 8.95 -2.80 4.89
C LEU A 67 8.76 -1.75 5.98
N TYR A 68 9.73 -1.64 6.88
CA TYR A 68 9.73 -0.62 7.92
C TYR A 68 10.49 0.61 7.42
N ALA A 69 9.76 1.71 7.20
CA ALA A 69 10.23 2.93 6.56
C ALA A 69 9.86 4.15 7.42
N PRO A 70 10.71 4.58 8.38
CA PRO A 70 10.35 5.62 9.35
C PRO A 70 10.19 7.03 8.78
N ASN A 71 10.54 7.25 7.51
CA ASN A 71 10.43 8.53 6.84
C ASN A 71 10.38 8.34 5.32
N SER A 72 10.10 9.43 4.60
CA SER A 72 9.94 9.42 3.14
C SER A 72 11.20 8.99 2.38
N LYS A 73 12.39 9.23 2.94
CA LYS A 73 13.66 8.79 2.35
C LYS A 73 13.79 7.27 2.43
N SER A 74 13.55 6.68 3.60
CA SER A 74 13.58 5.22 3.77
C SER A 74 12.50 4.52 2.94
N LEU A 75 11.33 5.16 2.77
CA LEU A 75 10.29 4.68 1.89
C LEU A 75 10.77 4.61 0.43
N LEU A 76 11.34 5.72 -0.06
CA LEU A 76 11.87 5.80 -1.42
C LEU A 76 12.96 4.75 -1.67
N GLU A 77 13.90 4.61 -0.73
CA GLU A 77 14.98 3.61 -0.83
C GLU A 77 14.44 2.17 -0.87
N GLY A 78 13.47 1.86 0.00
CA GLY A 78 12.84 0.53 0.04
C GLY A 78 12.10 0.22 -1.26
N VAL A 79 11.30 1.17 -1.75
CA VAL A 79 10.52 1.04 -2.99
C VAL A 79 11.40 0.99 -4.23
N ALA A 80 12.47 1.80 -4.30
CA ALA A 80 13.42 1.79 -5.42
C ALA A 80 14.17 0.45 -5.56
N SER A 81 14.24 -0.34 -4.50
CA SER A 81 14.84 -1.68 -4.54
C SER A 81 13.92 -2.75 -5.12
N LEU A 82 12.61 -2.49 -5.22
CA LEU A 82 11.59 -3.49 -5.65
C LEU A 82 11.85 -4.13 -7.01
N PRO A 83 12.34 -3.43 -8.06
CA PRO A 83 12.64 -4.07 -9.35
C PRO A 83 13.68 -5.19 -9.24
N ASN A 84 14.52 -5.18 -8.21
CA ASN A 84 15.54 -6.20 -7.97
C ASN A 84 15.02 -7.37 -7.12
N TRP A 85 13.78 -7.29 -6.62
CA TRP A 85 13.21 -8.35 -5.81
C TRP A 85 12.85 -9.53 -6.70
N GLN A 86 13.29 -10.72 -6.30
CA GLN A 86 12.88 -11.96 -6.96
C GLN A 86 11.37 -12.19 -6.91
N ASN A 87 10.68 -11.54 -5.97
CA ASN A 87 9.26 -11.69 -5.69
C ASN A 87 8.57 -10.32 -5.71
N ILE A 88 8.10 -9.91 -6.89
CA ILE A 88 7.40 -8.64 -7.10
C ILE A 88 6.03 -8.70 -6.41
N PRO A 89 5.64 -7.69 -5.61
CA PRO A 89 4.35 -7.68 -4.93
C PRO A 89 3.21 -7.41 -5.92
N SER A 90 2.10 -8.16 -5.77
CA SER A 90 0.84 -7.89 -6.46
C SER A 90 -0.03 -6.89 -5.69
N THR A 91 0.30 -6.62 -4.43
CA THR A 91 -0.37 -5.61 -3.61
C THR A 91 0.65 -4.81 -2.80
N ILE A 92 0.47 -3.50 -2.72
CA ILE A 92 1.23 -2.58 -1.88
C ILE A 92 0.26 -1.95 -0.87
N ILE A 93 0.64 -1.95 0.40
CA ILE A 93 -0.16 -1.39 1.49
C ILE A 93 0.71 -0.42 2.26
N LEU A 94 0.24 0.81 2.46
CA LEU A 94 0.86 1.82 3.30
C LEU A 94 0.03 2.04 4.56
N ASP A 95 0.60 1.66 5.69
CA ASP A 95 0.09 2.03 7.00
C ASP A 95 0.58 3.43 7.36
N ASP A 96 -0.37 4.33 7.56
CA ASP A 96 -0.20 5.75 7.91
C ASP A 96 0.61 6.62 6.92
N LEU A 97 -0.11 7.25 5.98
CA LEU A 97 0.46 8.27 5.09
C LEU A 97 1.02 9.48 5.84
N SER A 98 0.49 9.82 7.03
CA SER A 98 0.85 11.02 7.76
C SER A 98 2.31 11.03 8.21
N ALA A 99 2.86 9.85 8.49
CA ALA A 99 4.26 9.65 8.89
C ALA A 99 5.27 10.18 7.85
N TYR A 100 4.86 10.32 6.59
CA TYR A 100 5.73 10.75 5.48
C TYR A 100 5.52 12.21 5.08
N CYS A 101 4.59 12.91 5.74
CA CYS A 101 4.06 14.18 5.27
C CYS A 101 4.78 15.43 5.81
N ASN A 102 5.58 15.30 6.88
CA ASN A 102 6.32 16.41 7.52
C ASN A 102 5.48 17.71 7.64
N ASN A 103 6.12 18.89 7.53
CA ASN A 103 5.47 20.20 7.65
C ASN A 103 4.59 20.56 6.44
N ASN A 104 4.83 19.94 5.27
CA ASN A 104 4.11 20.25 4.03
C ASN A 104 3.17 19.10 3.66
N LYS A 105 2.11 18.96 4.48
CA LYS A 105 1.30 17.74 4.53
C LYS A 105 0.70 17.35 3.18
N PHE A 106 0.07 18.30 2.50
CA PHE A 106 -0.62 18.03 1.23
C PHE A 106 0.34 17.59 0.13
N GLN A 107 1.40 18.38 -0.13
CA GLN A 107 2.33 18.11 -1.21
C GLN A 107 3.07 16.77 -1.01
N ASN A 108 3.51 16.50 0.21
CA ASN A 108 4.21 15.26 0.52
C ASN A 108 3.26 14.05 0.46
N ALA A 109 2.01 14.19 0.93
CA ALA A 109 1.01 13.14 0.82
C ALA A 109 0.73 12.76 -0.65
N CYS A 110 0.54 13.76 -1.51
CA CYS A 110 0.38 13.53 -2.95
C CYS A 110 1.62 12.88 -3.56
N GLY A 111 2.82 13.33 -3.18
CA GLY A 111 4.08 12.75 -3.69
C GLY A 111 4.28 11.29 -3.28
N VAL A 112 3.92 10.94 -2.04
CA VAL A 112 3.99 9.54 -1.56
C VAL A 112 2.93 8.68 -2.24
N ALA A 113 1.70 9.17 -2.39
CA ALA A 113 0.67 8.47 -3.13
C ALA A 113 1.11 8.22 -4.59
N ALA A 114 1.64 9.24 -5.26
CA ALA A 114 2.18 9.12 -6.62
C ALA A 114 3.29 8.06 -6.70
N LEU A 115 4.27 8.12 -5.80
CA LEU A 115 5.37 7.15 -5.73
C LEU A 115 4.86 5.70 -5.62
N LEU A 116 3.92 5.44 -4.71
CA LEU A 116 3.37 4.09 -4.52
C LEU A 116 2.58 3.62 -5.72
N THR A 117 1.84 4.52 -6.35
CA THR A 117 1.07 4.21 -7.54
C THR A 117 1.96 3.91 -8.76
N ASP A 118 2.99 4.71 -8.99
CA ASP A 118 3.99 4.46 -10.04
C ASP A 118 4.71 3.13 -9.80
N THR A 119 5.01 2.82 -8.54
CA THR A 119 5.59 1.55 -8.14
C THR A 119 4.66 0.38 -8.45
N ALA A 120 3.38 0.50 -8.09
CA ALA A 120 2.38 -0.51 -8.40
C ALA A 120 2.22 -0.70 -9.91
N TYR A 121 2.31 0.37 -10.69
CA TYR A 121 2.27 0.29 -12.15
C TYR A 121 3.50 -0.45 -12.71
N ALA A 122 4.69 -0.21 -12.17
CA ALA A 122 5.88 -0.99 -12.52
C ALA A 122 5.74 -2.48 -12.15
N CYS A 123 5.17 -2.77 -10.97
CA CYS A 123 4.86 -4.14 -10.53
C CYS A 123 3.85 -4.82 -11.46
N SER A 124 2.76 -4.13 -11.82
CA SER A 124 1.69 -4.70 -12.66
C SER A 124 2.20 -5.07 -14.05
N ARG A 125 3.05 -4.23 -14.66
CA ARG A 125 3.71 -4.55 -15.94
C ARG A 125 4.61 -5.77 -15.85
N SER A 126 5.33 -5.92 -14.76
CA SER A 126 6.24 -7.04 -14.55
C SER A 126 5.49 -8.35 -14.29
N LEU A 127 4.39 -8.27 -13.53
CA LEU A 127 3.50 -9.40 -13.23
C LEU A 127 2.55 -9.75 -14.38
N LYS A 128 2.30 -8.81 -15.31
CA LYS A 128 1.25 -8.88 -16.34
C LYS A 128 -0.14 -9.07 -15.72
N SER A 129 -0.39 -8.45 -14.57
CA SER A 129 -1.64 -8.50 -13.83
C SER A 129 -1.86 -7.22 -13.04
N THR A 130 -3.10 -6.93 -12.64
CA THR A 130 -3.40 -5.75 -11.83
C THR A 130 -2.63 -5.75 -10.50
N CYS A 131 -2.00 -4.62 -10.17
CA CYS A 131 -1.40 -4.39 -8.86
C CYS A 131 -2.29 -3.47 -8.02
N ARG A 132 -2.51 -3.82 -6.75
CA ARG A 132 -3.41 -3.05 -5.87
C ARG A 132 -2.62 -2.19 -4.89
N VAL A 133 -3.11 -1.00 -4.62
CA VAL A 133 -2.55 -0.06 -3.65
C VAL A 133 -3.60 0.28 -2.61
N PHE A 134 -3.25 0.16 -1.34
CA PHE A 134 -4.11 0.52 -0.21
C PHE A 134 -3.36 1.48 0.70
N ILE A 135 -3.93 2.65 0.98
CA ILE A 135 -3.26 3.71 1.76
C ILE A 135 -4.14 4.14 2.93
N SER A 136 -3.63 4.05 4.15
CA SER A 136 -4.27 4.69 5.30
C SER A 136 -3.95 6.17 5.32
N VAL A 137 -4.98 6.99 5.54
CA VAL A 137 -4.89 8.45 5.54
C VAL A 137 -5.59 9.00 6.77
N GLU A 138 -4.88 9.80 7.57
CA GLU A 138 -5.53 10.62 8.58
C GLU A 138 -6.28 11.80 7.92
N GLN A 139 -7.48 12.10 8.43
CA GLN A 139 -8.36 13.14 7.86
C GLN A 139 -7.73 14.54 7.83
N ASN A 140 -6.71 14.79 8.65
CA ASN A 140 -5.97 16.06 8.73
C ASN A 140 -4.82 16.18 7.69
N VAL A 141 -4.56 15.13 6.90
CA VAL A 141 -3.49 15.09 5.89
C VAL A 141 -4.04 15.34 4.48
N LEU A 142 -5.03 14.53 4.07
CA LEU A 142 -5.75 14.69 2.81
C LEU A 142 -7.25 14.60 3.06
N SER A 143 -8.00 15.51 2.42
CA SER A 143 -9.45 15.37 2.36
C SER A 143 -9.85 14.20 1.45
N GLU A 144 -11.00 13.59 1.69
CA GLU A 144 -11.56 12.55 0.80
C GLU A 144 -11.66 13.04 -0.64
N ARG A 145 -11.96 14.33 -0.86
CA ARG A 145 -12.01 14.94 -2.19
C ARG A 145 -10.66 14.87 -2.90
N ASN A 146 -9.57 15.20 -2.20
CA ASN A 146 -8.23 15.18 -2.79
C ASN A 146 -7.83 13.76 -3.17
N CYS A 147 -8.17 12.77 -2.34
CA CYS A 147 -7.88 11.38 -2.65
C CYS A 147 -8.72 10.84 -3.81
N LYS A 148 -9.99 11.22 -3.95
CA LYS A 148 -10.79 10.88 -5.14
C LYS A 148 -10.15 11.44 -6.41
N THR A 149 -9.70 12.69 -6.39
CA THR A 149 -8.96 13.26 -7.52
C THR A 149 -7.67 12.51 -7.81
N LEU A 150 -6.92 12.08 -6.78
CA LEU A 150 -5.75 11.21 -6.99
C LEU A 150 -6.15 9.86 -7.58
N GLN A 151 -7.22 9.22 -7.10
CA GLN A 151 -7.73 7.98 -7.69
C GLN A 151 -8.08 8.17 -9.16
N GLU A 152 -8.86 9.19 -9.51
CA GLU A 152 -9.25 9.51 -10.89
C GLU A 152 -8.04 9.77 -11.81
N LEU A 153 -6.98 10.42 -11.30
CA LEU A 153 -5.75 10.67 -12.06
C LEU A 153 -4.99 9.39 -12.41
N TYR A 154 -5.11 8.34 -11.58
CA TYR A 154 -4.38 7.08 -11.75
C TYR A 154 -5.26 5.91 -12.21
N GLU A 155 -6.59 6.05 -12.13
CA GLU A 155 -7.58 5.14 -12.70
C GLU A 155 -7.79 5.36 -14.20
N ILE A 156 -6.81 5.95 -14.91
CA ILE A 156 -6.79 5.98 -16.38
C ILE A 156 -6.67 4.53 -16.87
N SER A 157 -7.83 3.89 -16.93
CA SER A 157 -8.13 2.68 -17.65
C SER A 157 -8.34 3.18 -19.06
N ASP A 158 -7.43 2.85 -19.98
CA ASP A 158 -7.74 3.02 -21.39
C ASP A 158 -8.95 2.11 -21.69
N VAL A 159 -10.10 2.76 -21.85
CA VAL A 159 -11.30 2.13 -22.39
C VAL A 159 -11.06 1.98 -23.89
N GLU A 160 -10.72 0.74 -24.25
CA GLU A 160 -10.75 0.12 -25.59
C GLU A 160 -9.82 0.64 -26.69
#